data_AF-A0ABD0RHJ5-F1
#
_entry.id   AF-A0ABD0RHJ5-F1
#
_cell.length_a   1.000
_cell.length_b   1.000
_cell.length_c   1.000
_cell.angle_alpha   90.00
_cell.angle_beta   90.00
_cell.angle_gamma   90.00
#
_symmetry.space_group_name_H-M   'P 1'
#
loop_
_entity.id
_entity.type
_entity.pdbx_description
1 polymer ?
#
loop_
_entity_poly.entity_id
_entity_poly.type
_entity_poly.pdbx_seq_one_letter_code
_entity_poly.pdbx_strand_id
1 'polypeptide(L)' 'QGATWIQAGVVSFGQGCAAPNLPGVYARVSNYQNWITQHVGMNNTGFVPFISTAPVQNETCPTP' A
#
# COMPACT_ATOMS: atom_id res chain seq x y z
N GLN A 1 -6.16 21.83 -11.07
CA GLN A 1 -5.06 21.35 -10.18
C GLN A 1 -5.65 20.33 -9.22
N GLY A 2 -4.98 19.19 -8.99
CA GLY A 2 -5.28 18.32 -7.85
C GLY A 2 -5.15 16.83 -8.15
N ALA A 3 -3.94 16.28 -7.98
CA ALA A 3 -3.76 14.83 -7.82
C ALA A 3 -3.77 14.51 -6.31
N THR A 4 -4.53 13.50 -5.89
CA THR A 4 -4.59 13.04 -4.50
C THR A 4 -3.63 11.87 -4.31
N TRP A 5 -2.74 11.97 -3.32
CA TRP A 5 -1.90 10.85 -2.91
C TRP A 5 -2.66 9.90 -1.99
N ILE A 6 -2.46 8.60 -2.17
CA ILE A 6 -3.11 7.54 -1.39
C ILE A 6 -2.04 6.73 -0.69
N GLN A 7 -2.19 6.50 0.62
CA GLN A 7 -1.27 5.66 1.38
C GLN A 7 -1.56 4.17 1.10
N ALA A 8 -0.77 3.55 0.24
CA ALA A 8 -0.93 2.14 -0.11
C ALA A 8 -0.43 1.16 0.97
N GLY A 9 0.61 1.57 1.71
CA GLY A 9 1.26 0.70 2.69
C GLY A 9 2.05 1.44 3.77
N VAL A 10 2.44 0.69 4.81
CA VAL A 10 3.37 1.11 5.86
C VAL A 10 4.53 0.13 5.85
N VAL A 11 5.77 0.61 5.98
CA VAL A 11 6.97 -0.25 6.04
C VAL A 11 6.79 -1.29 7.14
N SER A 12 7.00 -2.56 6.81
CA SER A 12 7.01 -3.65 7.78
C SER A 12 8.46 -4.02 8.11
N PHE A 13 9.16 -4.64 7.17
CA PHE A 13 10.56 -5.06 7.34
C PHE A 13 11.27 -5.19 5.99
N GLY A 14 12.59 -5.40 6.05
CA GLY A 14 13.43 -5.73 4.91
C GLY A 14 14.83 -6.12 5.38
N GLN A 15 15.57 -6.84 4.53
CA GLN A 15 16.98 -7.11 4.78
C GLN A 15 17.81 -5.90 4.32
N GLY A 16 18.43 -5.19 5.26
CA GLY A 16 19.08 -3.91 4.98
C GLY A 16 18.07 -2.89 4.42
N CYS A 17 18.48 -2.09 3.44
CA CYS A 17 17.62 -1.13 2.75
C CYS A 17 16.90 -1.76 1.53
N ALA A 18 16.24 -2.90 1.73
CA ALA A 18 15.71 -3.75 0.65
C ALA A 18 16.81 -4.16 -0.33
N ALA A 19 17.74 -4.99 0.14
CA ALA A 19 18.83 -5.52 -0.67
C ALA A 19 18.34 -6.13 -2.00
N PRO A 20 19.18 -6.16 -3.06
CA PRO A 20 18.80 -6.75 -4.34
C PRO A 20 18.20 -8.16 -4.17
N ASN A 21 17.09 -8.43 -4.87
CA ASN A 21 16.31 -9.67 -4.77
C ASN A 21 15.60 -9.95 -3.43
N LEU A 22 15.74 -9.06 -2.45
CA LEU A 22 15.11 -9.15 -1.14
C LEU A 22 14.22 -7.90 -0.95
N PRO A 23 13.00 -7.92 -1.51
CA PRO A 23 12.14 -6.74 -1.53
C PRO A 23 11.79 -6.29 -0.11
N GLY A 24 11.62 -4.98 0.06
CA GLY A 24 11.00 -4.43 1.25
C GLY A 24 9.56 -4.91 1.35
N VAL A 25 9.16 -5.34 2.55
CA VAL A 25 7.81 -5.82 2.83
C VAL A 25 7.02 -4.71 3.51
N TYR A 26 5.80 -4.47 3.04
CA TYR A 26 4.90 -3.42 3.53
C TYR A 26 3.58 -4.01 4.01
N ALA A 27 3.05 -3.49 5.11
CA ALA A 27 1.68 -3.79 5.54
C ALA A 27 0.70 -3.10 4.58
N ARG A 28 -0.24 -3.87 4.02
CA ARG A 28 -1.29 -3.35 3.12
C ARG A 28 -2.33 -2.56 3.91
N VAL A 29 -2.35 -1.23 3.78
CA VAL A 29 -3.24 -0.33 4.54
C VAL A 29 -4.72 -0.66 4.31
N SER A 30 -5.11 -1.03 3.09
CA SER A 30 -6.49 -1.39 2.77
C SER A 30 -7.03 -2.60 3.53
N ASN A 31 -6.16 -3.49 4.04
CA ASN A 31 -6.60 -4.62 4.87
C ASN A 31 -6.99 -4.19 6.30
N TYR A 32 -6.57 -3.00 6.75
CA TYR A 32 -6.78 -2.52 8.11
C TYR A 32 -7.82 -1.38 8.19
N GLN A 33 -8.57 -1.12 7.12
CA GLN A 33 -9.55 -0.04 7.06
C GLN A 33 -10.50 -0.05 8.27
N ASN A 34 -11.09 -1.21 8.58
CA ASN A 34 -12.02 -1.34 9.71
C ASN A 34 -11.36 -0.99 11.05
N TRP A 35 -10.15 -1.50 11.30
CA TRP A 35 -9.40 -1.20 12.51
C TRP A 35 -9.07 0.30 12.61
N ILE A 36 -8.61 0.91 11.52
CA ILE A 36 -8.31 2.35 11.46
C ILE A 36 -9.56 3.17 11.75
N THR A 37 -10.68 2.89 11.06
CA THR A 37 -11.94 3.63 11.25
C THR A 37 -12.44 3.57 12.70
N GLN A 38 -12.32 2.39 13.33
CA GLN A 38 -12.74 2.19 14.73
C GLN A 38 -11.89 2.96 15.74
N HIS A 39 -10.58 3.08 15.51
CA HIS A 39 -9.64 3.62 16.51
C HIS A 39 -9.33 5.10 16.32
N VAL A 40 -9.40 5.61 15.09
CA VAL A 40 -9.10 7.01 14.78
C VAL A 40 -10.37 7.87 14.83
N GLY A 41 -11.56 7.25 14.87
CA GLY A 41 -12.83 7.96 15.02
C GLY A 41 -13.07 8.93 13.89
N MET A 42 -13.23 8.44 12.66
CA MET A 42 -13.27 9.31 11.49
C MET A 42 -14.49 9.08 10.61
N ASN A 43 -15.43 10.03 10.68
CA ASN A 43 -16.44 10.26 9.65
C ASN A 43 -15.84 10.77 8.30
N ASN A 44 -14.51 10.85 8.18
CA ASN A 44 -13.77 11.47 7.08
C ASN A 44 -12.48 10.72 6.65
N THR A 45 -12.27 9.44 7.03
CA THR A 45 -11.18 8.67 6.39
C THR A 45 -11.55 8.45 4.94
N GLY A 46 -10.97 9.25 4.05
CA GLY A 46 -11.19 9.17 2.60
C GLY A 46 -10.53 7.94 2.01
N PHE A 47 -10.95 6.75 2.42
CA PHE A 47 -10.60 5.52 1.72
C PHE A 47 -11.21 5.58 0.33
N VAL A 48 -10.34 5.52 -0.69
CA VAL A 48 -10.77 5.51 -2.08
C VAL A 48 -10.87 4.06 -2.56
N PRO A 49 -11.97 3.68 -3.23
CA PRO A 49 -12.07 2.35 -3.83
C PRO A 49 -11.07 2.25 -4.98
N PHE A 50 -10.23 1.21 -4.96
CA PHE A 50 -9.33 0.91 -6.07
C PHE A 50 -9.99 -0.18 -6.94
N ILE A 51 -10.42 0.19 -8.14
CA ILE A 51 -10.91 -0.76 -9.16
C ILE A 51 -9.83 -0.85 -10.24
N SER A 52 -9.06 -1.94 -10.23
CA SER A 52 -8.14 -2.21 -11.33
C SER A 52 -8.93 -2.74 -12.53
N THR A 53 -8.99 -1.98 -13.62
CA THR A 53 -9.44 -2.46 -14.92
C THR A 53 -8.31 -3.08 -15.74
N ALA A 54 -7.06 -2.93 -15.29
CA ALA A 54 -5.90 -3.55 -15.92
C ALA A 54 -5.86 -5.07 -15.61
N PRO A 55 -5.44 -5.91 -16.58
CA PRO A 55 -5.21 -7.33 -16.33
C PRO A 55 -4.14 -7.51 -15.24
N VAL A 56 -4.30 -8.52 -14.38
CA VAL A 56 -3.31 -8.85 -13.33
C VAL A 56 -1.99 -9.19 -14.01
N GLN A 57 -1.04 -8.27 -13.94
CA GLN A 57 0.32 -8.48 -14.42
C GLN A 57 1.16 -8.90 -13.23
N ASN A 58 1.88 -10.01 -13.37
CA ASN A 58 2.83 -10.46 -12.36
C ASN A 58 4.10 -9.60 -12.49
N GLU A 59 4.06 -8.40 -11.91
CA GLU A 59 5.19 -7.47 -12.00
C GLU A 59 6.32 -7.93 -11.08
N THR A 60 7.26 -8.67 -11.65
CA THR A 60 8.58 -8.84 -11.05
C THR A 60 9.45 -7.65 -11.42
N CYS A 61 9.98 -6.93 -10.42
CA CYS A 61 10.96 -5.88 -10.65
C CYS A 61 12.17 -6.48 -11.39
N PRO A 62 12.56 -5.94 -12.56
CA PRO A 62 13.76 -6.39 -13.25
C PRO A 62 14.97 -6.12 -12.36
N THR A 63 15.79 -7.15 -12.17
CA THR A 63 17.03 -7.08 -11.41
C THR A 63 18.11 -6.41 -12.26
N PRO A 64 18.92 -5.48 -11.73
CA PRO A 64 20.16 -5.04 -12.38
C PRO A 64 21.14 -6.19 -12.59
#